data_AF-A0A975LKE9-F1
#
_entry.id   AF-A0A975LKE9-F1
#
_cell.length_a   1.000
_cell.length_b   1.000
_cell.length_c   1.000
_cell.angle_alpha   90.00
_cell.angle_beta   90.00
_cell.angle_gamma   90.00
#
_symmetry.space_group_name_H-M   'P 1'
#
loop_
_entity.id
_entity.type
_entity.pdbx_description
1 polymer ?
#
loop_
_entity_poly.entity_id
_entity_poly.type
_entity_poly.pdbx_seq_one_letter_code
_entity_poly.pdbx_strand_id
1 'polypeptide(L)' 'MKLHYANNIKWLRMKLYSSRDEFSHAIEMSENTIKAYENGYRTPVIDKLVIIALHFGVSLDDLVFKDLTK' A
#
# COMPACT_ATOMS: atom_id res chain seq x y z
N MET A 1 -12.55 14.27 5.04
CA MET A 1 -12.41 13.05 4.22
C MET A 1 -11.31 12.19 4.83
N LYS A 2 -11.56 10.89 5.07
CA LYS A 2 -10.55 9.98 5.65
C LYS A 2 -9.94 9.16 4.53
N LEU A 3 -8.61 9.08 4.49
CA LEU A 3 -7.88 8.24 3.53
C LEU A 3 -7.55 6.90 4.18
N HIS A 4 -7.63 5.82 3.41
CA HIS A 4 -7.50 4.45 3.87
C HIS A 4 -6.22 3.74 3.37
N TYR A 5 -5.43 4.41 2.52
CA TYR A 5 -4.26 3.81 1.85
C TYR A 5 -3.31 3.07 2.80
N ALA A 6 -3.00 3.59 3.99
CA ALA A 6 -2.03 2.98 4.89
C ALA A 6 -2.48 1.58 5.37
N ASN A 7 -3.73 1.49 5.83
CA ASN A 7 -4.33 0.24 6.27
C ASN A 7 -4.58 -0.70 5.09
N ASN A 8 -4.99 -0.16 3.94
CA ASN A 8 -5.24 -0.94 2.73
C ASN A 8 -3.96 -1.58 2.18
N ILE A 9 -2.85 -0.83 2.11
CA ILE A 9 -1.53 -1.36 1.69
C ILE A 9 -1.14 -2.54 2.57
N LYS A 10 -1.21 -2.34 3.90
CA LYS A 10 -0.85 -3.38 4.87
C LYS A 10 -1.75 -4.61 4.73
N TRP A 11 -3.05 -4.40 4.60
CA TRP A 11 -4.02 -5.48 4.47
C TRP A 11 -3.83 -6.27 3.17
N LEU A 12 -3.67 -5.59 2.03
CA LEU A 12 -3.43 -6.21 0.73
C LEU A 12 -2.14 -7.04 0.73
N ARG A 13 -1.04 -6.50 1.28
CA ARG A 13 0.22 -7.25 1.42
C ARG A 13 0.04 -8.52 2.27
N MET A 14 -0.60 -8.40 3.43
CA MET A 14 -0.82 -9.53 4.33
C MET A 14 -1.76 -10.59 3.74
N LYS A 15 -2.74 -10.19 2.92
CA LYS A 15 -3.65 -11.10 2.21
C LYS A 15 -2.92 -12.00 1.22
N LEU A 16 -1.80 -11.53 0.67
CA LEU A 16 -0.92 -12.30 -0.22
C LEU A 16 0.20 -13.05 0.53
N TYR A 17 0.17 -13.09 1.87
CA TYR A 17 1.22 -13.68 2.71
C TYR A 17 2.64 -13.12 2.48
N SER A 18 2.75 -11.91 1.92
CA SER A 18 4.04 -11.33 1.56
C SER A 18 4.69 -10.58 2.72
N SER A 19 5.99 -10.78 2.91
CA SER A 19 6.78 -9.96 3.83
C SER A 19 6.93 -8.53 3.32
N ARG A 20 7.31 -7.58 4.18
CA ARG A 20 7.58 -6.20 3.73
C ARG A 20 8.76 -6.14 2.77
N ASP A 21 9.77 -6.97 3.00
CA ASP A 21 10.96 -7.04 2.16
C ASP A 21 10.62 -7.54 0.75
N GLU A 22 9.87 -8.63 0.65
CA GLU A 22 9.37 -9.19 -0.62
C GLU A 22 8.51 -8.19 -1.39
N PHE A 23 7.54 -7.57 -0.70
CA PHE A 23 6.68 -6.56 -1.32
C PHE A 23 7.50 -5.36 -1.79
N SER A 24 8.46 -4.91 -0.99
CA SER A 24 9.31 -3.76 -1.32
C SER A 24 10.17 -4.04 -2.55
N HIS A 25 10.73 -5.25 -2.68
CA HIS A 25 11.43 -5.70 -3.88
C HIS A 25 10.52 -5.72 -5.10
N ALA A 26 9.28 -6.23 -4.97
CA ALA A 26 8.35 -6.35 -6.08
C ALA A 26 7.90 -5.01 -6.69
N ILE A 27 7.99 -3.92 -5.93
CA ILE A 27 7.63 -2.56 -6.40
C ILE A 27 8.81 -1.59 -6.44
N GLU A 28 10.05 -2.10 -6.33
CA GLU A 28 11.29 -1.33 -6.38
C GLU A 28 11.34 -0.17 -5.36
N MET A 29 10.93 -0.46 -4.12
CA MET A 29 10.96 0.48 -3.00
C MET A 29 11.73 -0.14 -1.82
N SER A 30 12.19 0.68 -0.88
CA SER A 30 12.83 0.13 0.33
C SER A 30 11.80 -0.36 1.35
N GLU A 31 12.12 -1.41 2.09
CA GLU A 31 11.29 -1.94 3.18
C GLU A 31 10.89 -0.84 4.18
N ASN A 32 11.84 0.04 4.52
CA ASN A 32 11.59 1.19 5.41
C ASN A 32 10.54 2.16 4.85
N THR A 33 10.49 2.33 3.53
CA THR A 33 9.48 3.17 2.87
C THR A 33 8.11 2.51 2.97
N ILE A 34 8.01 1.21 2.71
CA ILE A 34 6.77 0.44 2.89
C ILE A 34 6.28 0.53 4.33
N LYS A 35 7.17 0.30 5.30
CA LYS A 35 6.85 0.40 6.73
C LYS A 35 6.33 1.80 7.09
N ALA A 36 6.94 2.86 6.56
CA ALA A 36 6.47 4.23 6.79
C ALA A 36 5.09 4.49 6.19
N TYR A 37 4.78 3.91 5.03
CA TYR A 37 3.46 4.02 4.40
C TYR A 37 2.38 3.26 5.16
N GLU A 38 2.63 2.00 5.52
CA GLU A 38 1.67 1.17 6.25
C GLU A 38 1.32 1.71 7.63
N ASN A 39 2.27 2.40 8.28
CA ASN A 39 2.05 3.03 9.58
C ASN A 39 1.49 4.46 9.46
N GLY A 40 1.36 5.00 8.24
CA GLY A 40 0.92 6.37 8.01
C GLY A 40 1.93 7.45 8.40
N TYR A 41 3.20 7.10 8.68
CA TYR A 41 4.26 8.05 9.00
C TYR A 41 4.69 8.89 7.79
N ARG A 42 4.54 8.33 6.58
CA ARG A 42 4.78 9.03 5.32
C ARG A 42 3.60 8.80 4.40
N THR A 43 3.11 9.88 3.80
CA THR A 43 2.11 9.78 2.72
C THR A 43 2.84 9.45 1.42
N PRO A 44 2.47 8.37 0.70
CA PRO A 44 3.02 8.11 -0.62
C PRO A 44 2.58 9.20 -1.60
N VAL A 45 3.48 9.61 -2.49
CA VAL A 45 3.15 10.44 -3.65
C VAL A 45 2.34 9.63 -4.67
N ILE A 46 1.66 10.32 -5.59
CA ILE A 46 0.65 9.74 -6.48
C ILE A 46 1.20 8.60 -7.34
N ASP A 47 2.41 8.74 -7.87
CA ASP A 47 3.11 7.71 -8.65
C ASP A 47 3.28 6.40 -7.84
N LYS A 48 3.62 6.51 -6.55
CA LYS A 48 3.78 5.34 -5.68
C LYS A 48 2.44 4.69 -5.34
N LEU A 49 1.38 5.48 -5.15
CA LEU A 49 0.04 4.92 -4.97
C LEU A 49 -0.42 4.16 -6.23
N VAL A 50 -0.13 4.69 -7.42
CA VAL A 50 -0.45 4.02 -8.69
C VAL A 50 0.31 2.70 -8.82
N ILE A 51 1.61 2.66 -8.53
CA ILE A 51 2.41 1.42 -8.57
C ILE A 51 1.82 0.36 -7.63
N ILE A 52 1.48 0.75 -6.40
CA ILE A 52 0.88 -0.14 -5.41
C ILE A 52 -0.49 -0.65 -5.89
N ALA A 53 -1.34 0.22 -6.44
CA ALA A 53 -2.65 -0.14 -6.94
C ALA A 53 -2.55 -1.17 -8.09
N LEU A 54 -1.63 -0.93 -9.04
CA LEU A 54 -1.34 -1.84 -10.14
C LEU A 54 -0.81 -3.20 -9.64
N HIS A 55 0.12 -3.19 -8.68
CA HIS A 55 0.68 -4.43 -8.11
C HIS A 55 -0.42 -5.32 -7.50
N PHE A 56 -1.38 -4.73 -6.80
CA PHE A 56 -2.48 -5.48 -6.17
C PHE A 56 -3.72 -5.66 -7.07
N GLY A 57 -3.72 -5.10 -8.28
CA GLY A 57 -4.86 -5.18 -9.20
C GLY A 57 -6.13 -4.48 -8.69
N VAL A 58 -5.98 -3.41 -7.90
CA VAL A 58 -7.10 -2.61 -7.37
C VAL A 58 -7.13 -1.23 -8.03
N SER A 59 -8.28 -0.56 -8.03
CA SER A 59 -8.32 0.83 -8.48
C SER A 59 -7.63 1.75 -7.46
N LEU A 60 -7.13 2.90 -7.92
CA LEU A 60 -6.57 3.92 -7.03
C LEU A 60 -7.62 4.41 -6.01
N ASP A 61 -8.88 4.55 -6.44
CA ASP A 61 -9.98 4.96 -5.57
C ASP A 61 -10.27 3.93 -4.48
N ASP A 62 -10.24 2.63 -4.82
CA ASP A 62 -10.37 1.55 -3.83
C ASP A 62 -9.23 1.59 -2.82
N LEU A 63 -8.00 1.76 -3.31
CA LEU A 63 -6.82 1.83 -2.47
C LEU A 63 -6.86 3.03 -1.51
N VAL A 64 -7.37 4.19 -1.95
CA VAL A 64 -7.25 5.45 -1.21
C VAL A 64 -8.50 5.80 -0.40
N PHE A 65 -9.70 5.58 -0.94
CA PHE A 65 -10.95 6.10 -0.37
C PHE A 65 -11.83 5.04 0.30
N LYS A 66 -11.69 3.76 -0.06
CA LYS A 66 -12.48 2.67 0.55
C LYS A 66 -11.72 2.02 1.70
N ASP A 67 -12.44 1.56 2.71
CA ASP A 67 -11.85 0.74 3.77
C ASP A 67 -11.88 -0.73 3.32
N LEU A 68 -10.76 -1.25 2.78
CA LEU A 68 -10.69 -2.63 2.28
C LEU A 68 -10.57 -3.67 3.41
N THR A 69 -10.45 -3.21 4.65
CA THR A 69 -10.35 -4.09 5.84
C THR A 69 -11.72 -4.54 6.37
N LYS A 70 -12.80 -4.06 5.75
CA LYS A 70 -14.18 -4.28 6.18
C LYS A 70 -15.04 -4.89 5.09
#